data_AF-A0A0C2BYS9-F1
#
_entry.id   AF-A0A0C2BYS9-F1
#
_cell.length_a   1.000
_cell.length_b   1.000
_cell.length_c   1.000
_cell.angle_alpha   90.00
_cell.angle_beta   90.00
_cell.angle_gamma   90.00
#
_symmetry.space_group_name_H-M   'P 1'
#
loop_
_entity.id
_entity.type
_entity.pdbx_description
1 polymer ?
#
loop_
_entity_poly.entity_id
_entity_poly.type
_entity_poly.pdbx_seq_one_letter_code
_entity_poly.pdbx_strand_id
1 'polypeptide(L)'
;MTRAASIAKQALDKGVKAKTLFTVTPGSEQVRATIERDGLSKIFKDFGGMVLANACGPCIGQWDRKDVKKGEKNTIVTSYNRNFTGRNDANPATHAFVTSPDIVTAMAISGRLDFDPRNDELTAADGSKFKLKPPVGEALPKKGYDRGEDTYQESSMSGEVQVDPSSQRLQLLKPFNKWDGKDLEDMVILIKVKGKCTTDHISAAGPWLKYRGHLDNISNNLFLTAVNAENGEMNK
;
A
#
# COMPACT_ATOMS: atom_id res chain seq x y z
N MET A 1 7.17 -2.81 14.14
CA MET A 1 5.95 -2.80 14.96
C MET A 1 6.19 -2.28 16.39
N THR A 2 7.11 -2.87 17.16
CA THR A 2 7.39 -2.47 18.56
C THR A 2 7.70 -0.98 18.74
N ARG A 3 8.55 -0.39 17.89
CA ARG A 3 8.84 1.06 17.91
C ARG A 3 7.60 1.94 17.68
N ALA A 4 6.76 1.59 16.71
CA ALA A 4 5.50 2.31 16.45
C ALA A 4 4.54 2.18 17.63
N ALA A 5 4.41 0.98 18.22
CA ALA A 5 3.60 0.75 19.42
C ALA A 5 4.13 1.55 20.63
N SER A 6 5.45 1.73 20.75
CA SER A 6 6.05 2.60 21.78
C SER A 6 5.58 4.05 21.65
N ILE A 7 5.54 4.61 20.44
CA ILE A 7 5.01 5.97 20.20
C ILE A 7 3.50 6.03 20.51
N ALA A 8 2.72 5.08 20.00
CA ALA A 8 1.28 5.03 20.24
C ALA A 8 0.95 4.94 21.74
N LYS A 9 1.71 4.13 22.49
CA LYS A 9 1.56 4.00 23.94
C LYS A 9 1.84 5.30 24.68
N GLN A 10 2.89 6.05 24.30
CA GLN A 10 3.18 7.35 24.92
C GLN A 10 2.01 8.33 24.77
N ALA A 11 1.33 8.32 23.61
CA ALA A 11 0.14 9.13 23.40
C ALA A 11 -1.05 8.65 24.25
N LEU A 12 -1.28 7.34 24.29
CA LEU A 12 -2.36 6.72 25.08
C LEU A 12 -2.21 6.98 26.58
N ASP A 13 -0.98 6.91 27.12
CA ASP A 13 -0.67 7.22 28.52
C ASP A 13 -0.99 8.69 28.89
N LYS A 14 -1.19 9.54 27.87
CA LYS A 14 -1.60 10.95 27.98
C LYS A 14 -3.04 11.20 27.51
N GLY A 15 -3.82 10.13 27.28
CA GLY A 15 -5.20 10.20 26.82
C GLY A 15 -5.37 10.65 25.37
N VAL A 16 -4.31 10.61 24.56
CA VAL A 16 -4.31 11.06 23.16
C VAL A 16 -4.41 9.86 22.22
N LYS A 17 -5.24 10.00 21.17
CA LYS A 17 -5.41 9.02 20.08
C LYS A 17 -4.96 9.62 18.75
N ALA A 18 -4.93 8.78 17.70
CA ALA A 18 -4.67 9.25 16.34
C ALA A 18 -5.70 10.32 15.94
N LYS A 19 -5.23 11.43 15.38
CA LYS A 19 -6.07 12.49 14.78
C LYS A 19 -6.43 12.18 13.33
N THR A 20 -5.68 11.31 12.68
CA THR A 20 -5.91 10.89 11.30
C THR A 20 -6.33 9.43 11.25
N LEU A 21 -6.92 9.00 10.13
CA LEU A 21 -7.07 7.58 9.84
C LEU A 21 -5.70 6.90 9.96
N PHE A 22 -5.63 5.85 10.77
CA PHE A 22 -4.39 5.12 11.03
C PHE A 22 -4.63 3.64 10.74
N THR A 23 -3.86 3.07 9.81
CA THR A 23 -3.98 1.66 9.42
C THR A 23 -2.67 0.93 9.67
N VAL A 24 -2.78 -0.34 10.06
CA VAL A 24 -1.63 -1.21 10.35
C VAL A 24 -1.80 -2.50 9.56
N THR A 25 -0.84 -2.81 8.70
CA THR A 25 -0.82 -4.05 7.91
C THR A 25 0.32 -4.95 8.40
N PRO A 26 0.02 -6.07 9.06
CA PRO A 26 1.03 -7.10 9.35
C PRO A 26 1.55 -7.72 8.05
N GLY A 27 2.86 -7.97 7.95
CA GLY A 27 3.46 -8.52 6.72
C GLY A 27 3.20 -10.03 6.51
N SER A 28 2.80 -10.76 7.56
CA SER A 28 2.51 -12.18 7.51
C SER A 28 1.55 -12.59 8.64
N GLU A 29 1.01 -13.80 8.55
CA GLU A 29 0.19 -14.39 9.61
C GLU A 29 0.99 -14.57 10.90
N GLN A 30 2.22 -15.09 10.80
CA GLN A 30 3.15 -15.21 11.92
C GLN A 30 3.37 -13.86 12.64
N VAL A 31 3.57 -12.76 11.89
CA VAL A 31 3.72 -11.43 12.50
C VAL A 31 2.41 -10.99 13.15
N ARG A 32 1.26 -11.14 12.47
CA ARG A 32 -0.06 -10.80 13.01
C ARG A 32 -0.33 -11.53 14.34
N ALA A 33 -0.16 -12.85 14.37
CA ALA A 33 -0.34 -13.68 15.56
C ALA A 33 0.60 -13.25 16.70
N THR A 34 1.88 -13.03 16.38
CA THR A 34 2.89 -12.60 17.36
C THR A 34 2.53 -11.25 18.00
N ILE A 35 2.12 -10.26 17.19
CA ILE A 35 1.78 -8.93 17.73
C ILE A 35 0.43 -8.90 18.47
N GLU A 36 -0.48 -9.82 18.16
CA GLU A 36 -1.73 -9.98 18.91
C GLU A 36 -1.44 -10.60 20.29
N ARG A 37 -0.68 -11.71 20.31
CA ARG A 37 -0.24 -12.39 21.54
C ARG A 37 0.54 -11.47 22.48
N ASP A 38 1.42 -10.65 21.92
CA ASP A 38 2.26 -9.72 22.70
C ASP A 38 1.55 -8.38 23.00
N GLY A 39 0.26 -8.25 22.64
CA GLY A 39 -0.60 -7.12 23.00
C GLY A 39 -0.39 -5.84 22.18
N LEU A 40 0.48 -5.85 21.17
CA LEU A 40 0.75 -4.68 20.33
C LEU A 40 -0.44 -4.33 19.43
N SER A 41 -1.18 -5.33 18.93
CA SER A 41 -2.42 -5.09 18.18
C SER A 41 -3.44 -4.29 19.00
N LYS A 42 -3.54 -4.60 20.30
CA LYS A 42 -4.44 -3.87 21.21
C LYS A 42 -4.01 -2.41 21.35
N ILE A 43 -2.72 -2.15 21.50
CA ILE A 43 -2.17 -0.77 21.56
C ILE A 43 -2.57 0.01 20.31
N PHE A 44 -2.41 -0.57 19.11
CA PHE A 44 -2.80 0.10 17.87
C PHE A 44 -4.31 0.33 17.77
N LYS A 45 -5.14 -0.65 18.17
CA LYS A 45 -6.61 -0.50 18.20
C LYS A 45 -7.04 0.59 19.18
N ASP A 46 -6.52 0.59 20.40
CA ASP A 46 -6.82 1.58 21.43
C ASP A 46 -6.41 3.01 20.98
N PHE A 47 -5.30 3.11 20.24
CA PHE A 47 -4.81 4.35 19.63
C PHE A 47 -5.71 4.89 18.50
N GLY A 48 -6.72 4.14 18.07
CA GLY A 48 -7.63 4.48 16.97
C GLY A 48 -7.22 3.89 15.62
N GLY A 49 -6.31 2.90 15.64
CA GLY A 49 -5.83 2.21 14.45
C GLY A 49 -6.73 1.06 14.00
N MET A 50 -6.76 0.84 12.69
CA MET A 50 -7.37 -0.33 12.08
C MET A 50 -6.29 -1.32 11.64
N VAL A 51 -6.31 -2.52 12.20
CA VAL A 51 -5.44 -3.62 11.75
C VAL A 51 -6.07 -4.26 10.51
N LEU A 52 -5.40 -4.11 9.37
CA LEU A 52 -5.83 -4.66 8.08
C LEU A 52 -5.40 -6.12 7.95
N ALA A 53 -5.94 -6.80 6.95
CA ALA A 53 -5.46 -8.13 6.55
C ALA A 53 -3.96 -8.10 6.20
N ASN A 54 -3.29 -9.23 6.41
CA ASN A 54 -1.90 -9.50 6.05
C ASN A 54 -1.70 -9.64 4.54
N ALA A 55 -1.96 -8.56 3.80
CA ALA A 55 -1.86 -8.46 2.35
C ALA A 55 -1.34 -7.08 1.93
N CYS A 56 -0.93 -6.93 0.67
CA CYS A 56 -0.39 -5.66 0.17
C CYS A 56 -1.35 -4.46 0.34
N GLY A 57 -2.65 -4.67 0.11
CA GLY A 57 -3.71 -3.69 0.36
C GLY A 57 -3.42 -2.28 -0.23
N PRO A 58 -3.49 -1.21 0.58
CA PRO A 58 -3.26 0.17 0.11
C PRO A 58 -1.89 0.42 -0.56
N CYS A 59 -0.87 -0.41 -0.33
CA CYS A 59 0.43 -0.25 -0.97
C CYS A 59 0.38 -0.41 -2.51
N ILE A 60 -0.60 -1.15 -3.01
CA ILE A 60 -0.78 -1.46 -4.45
C ILE A 60 -2.07 -0.89 -5.04
N GLY A 61 -2.72 0.03 -4.33
CA GLY A 61 -4.01 0.60 -4.76
C GLY A 61 -5.22 -0.28 -4.47
N GLN A 62 -5.07 -1.37 -3.70
CA GLN A 62 -6.17 -2.21 -3.24
C GLN A 62 -6.75 -1.63 -1.95
N TRP A 63 -7.39 -0.48 -2.09
CA TRP A 63 -7.99 0.26 -0.99
C TRP A 63 -9.25 0.96 -1.44
N ASP A 64 -10.38 0.59 -0.85
CA ASP A 64 -11.63 1.33 -1.00
C ASP A 64 -11.65 2.54 -0.06
N ARG A 65 -10.93 3.59 -0.46
CA ARG A 65 -10.76 4.81 0.33
C ARG A 65 -12.03 5.68 0.31
N LYS A 66 -12.50 6.11 1.49
CA LYS A 66 -13.76 6.87 1.64
C LYS A 66 -13.63 8.23 2.32
N ASP A 67 -12.48 8.56 2.89
CA ASP A 67 -12.27 9.79 3.67
C ASP A 67 -12.08 11.04 2.79
N VAL A 68 -11.83 10.88 1.48
CA VAL A 68 -11.64 11.99 0.53
C VAL A 68 -12.39 11.74 -0.78
N LYS A 69 -12.81 12.81 -1.45
CA LYS A 69 -13.41 12.70 -2.79
C LYS A 69 -12.33 12.51 -3.85
N LYS A 70 -12.67 11.85 -4.97
CA LYS A 70 -11.74 11.69 -6.10
C LYS A 70 -11.33 13.07 -6.65
N GLY A 71 -10.03 13.29 -6.85
CA GLY A 71 -9.47 14.56 -7.32
C GLY A 71 -9.22 15.58 -6.20
N GLU A 72 -9.64 15.30 -4.97
CA GLU A 72 -9.39 16.17 -3.82
C GLU A 72 -7.90 16.16 -3.45
N LYS A 73 -7.34 17.35 -3.22
CA LYS A 73 -5.95 17.51 -2.81
C LYS A 73 -5.83 17.15 -1.33
N ASN A 74 -5.09 16.08 -1.04
CA ASN A 74 -4.85 15.63 0.32
C ASN A 74 -3.42 15.10 0.47
N THR A 75 -3.04 14.84 1.71
CA THR A 75 -1.77 14.17 2.06
C THR A 75 -2.05 12.79 2.65
N ILE A 76 -1.17 11.83 2.38
CA ILE A 76 -1.02 10.59 3.16
C ILE A 76 0.46 10.39 3.52
N VAL A 77 0.73 9.79 4.68
CA VAL A 77 2.08 9.42 5.12
C VAL A 77 2.08 7.92 5.37
N THR A 78 3.00 7.20 4.75
CA THR A 78 3.04 5.73 4.77
C THR A 78 4.42 5.23 5.15
N SER A 79 4.50 3.96 5.58
CA SER A 79 5.76 3.25 5.77
C SER A 79 6.00 2.18 4.71
N TYR A 80 5.49 2.45 3.49
CA TYR A 80 5.70 1.62 2.31
C TYR A 80 7.03 1.98 1.63
N ASN A 81 7.12 1.82 0.32
CA ASN A 81 8.34 2.07 -0.45
C ASN A 81 8.11 2.83 -1.77
N ARG A 82 6.86 3.04 -2.17
CA ARG A 82 6.48 3.74 -3.41
C ARG A 82 5.35 4.73 -3.15
N ASN A 83 5.47 5.91 -3.75
CA ASN A 83 4.54 7.02 -3.64
C ASN A 83 4.28 7.69 -5.00
N PHE A 84 4.28 6.92 -6.08
CA PHE A 84 3.93 7.45 -7.40
C PHE A 84 2.48 7.96 -7.43
N THR A 85 2.20 8.91 -8.31
CA THR A 85 0.88 9.53 -8.49
C THR A 85 -0.22 8.48 -8.58
N GLY A 86 -1.24 8.58 -7.72
CA GLY A 86 -2.37 7.66 -7.68
C GLY A 86 -2.05 6.21 -7.28
N ARG A 87 -0.83 5.88 -6.84
CA ARG A 87 -0.47 4.49 -6.53
C ARG A 87 -1.31 3.87 -5.42
N ASN A 88 -1.65 4.63 -4.38
CA ASN A 88 -2.26 4.08 -3.16
C ASN A 88 -3.80 4.04 -3.21
N ASP A 89 -4.43 4.96 -3.94
CA ASP A 89 -5.89 5.14 -3.96
C ASP A 89 -6.42 5.59 -5.35
N ALA A 90 -5.57 5.52 -6.38
CA ALA A 90 -5.83 6.03 -7.73
C ALA A 90 -6.13 7.54 -7.81
N ASN A 91 -6.02 8.33 -6.73
CA ASN A 91 -6.27 9.77 -6.76
C ASN A 91 -4.99 10.53 -7.16
N PRO A 92 -4.94 11.20 -8.32
CA PRO A 92 -3.73 11.90 -8.77
C PRO A 92 -3.37 13.11 -7.89
N ALA A 93 -4.34 13.67 -7.15
CA ALA A 93 -4.12 14.82 -6.27
C ALA A 93 -3.60 14.44 -4.87
N THR A 94 -3.47 13.15 -4.57
CA THR A 94 -2.94 12.67 -3.28
C THR A 94 -1.41 12.77 -3.25
N HIS A 95 -0.93 13.51 -2.26
CA HIS A 95 0.50 13.66 -1.98
C HIS A 95 0.92 12.59 -0.98
N ALA A 96 1.62 11.56 -1.44
CA ALA A 96 2.06 10.46 -0.62
C ALA A 96 3.53 10.64 -0.18
N PHE A 97 3.77 10.59 1.12
CA PHE A 97 5.11 10.60 1.72
C PHE A 97 5.44 9.22 2.29
N VAL A 98 6.70 8.83 2.18
CA VAL A 98 7.21 7.55 2.69
C VAL A 98 8.23 7.82 3.79
N THR A 99 8.08 7.18 4.94
CA THR A 99 8.98 7.32 6.09
C THR A 99 8.92 6.06 6.98
N SER A 100 9.64 6.04 8.10
CA SER A 100 9.62 4.90 9.02
C SER A 100 8.27 4.78 9.76
N PRO A 101 7.85 3.56 10.17
CA PRO A 101 6.57 3.35 10.85
C PRO A 101 6.38 4.18 12.13
N ASP A 102 7.44 4.42 12.90
CA ASP A 102 7.40 5.23 14.11
C ASP A 102 7.16 6.71 13.83
N ILE A 103 7.71 7.26 12.74
CA ILE A 103 7.39 8.62 12.29
C ILE A 103 5.96 8.70 11.75
N VAL A 104 5.47 7.68 11.02
CA VAL A 104 4.05 7.63 10.62
C VAL A 104 3.14 7.70 11.85
N THR A 105 3.42 6.92 12.89
CA THR A 105 2.64 6.96 14.14
C THR A 105 2.72 8.33 14.81
N ALA A 106 3.90 8.95 14.88
CA ALA A 106 4.06 10.27 15.47
C ALA A 106 3.25 11.35 14.72
N MET A 107 3.30 11.33 13.38
CA MET A 107 2.54 12.24 12.53
C MET A 107 1.02 12.01 12.63
N ALA A 108 0.58 10.76 12.83
CA ALA A 108 -0.83 10.46 13.05
C ALA A 108 -1.36 11.02 14.38
N ILE A 109 -0.51 11.22 15.40
CA ILE A 109 -0.89 11.89 16.65
C ILE A 109 -1.14 13.39 16.40
N SER A 110 -0.24 14.04 15.66
CA SER A 110 -0.31 15.49 15.44
C SER A 110 -1.36 15.85 14.38
N GLY A 111 -1.51 14.99 13.36
CA GLY A 111 -2.29 15.23 12.15
C GLY A 111 -1.66 16.26 11.20
N ARG A 112 -0.38 16.60 11.38
CA ARG A 112 0.30 17.66 10.62
C ARG A 112 1.67 17.22 10.12
N LEU A 113 2.04 17.64 8.92
CA LEU A 113 3.35 17.37 8.33
C LEU A 113 4.48 18.23 8.89
N ASP A 114 4.15 19.39 9.47
CA ASP A 114 5.11 20.33 10.07
C ASP A 114 5.54 19.93 11.49
N PHE A 115 5.00 18.84 12.03
CA PHE A 115 5.32 18.36 13.38
C PHE A 115 6.69 17.67 13.42
N ASP A 116 7.61 18.19 14.24
CA ASP A 116 8.88 17.53 14.52
C ASP A 116 8.80 16.77 15.86
N PRO A 117 8.68 15.42 15.85
CA PRO A 117 8.54 14.63 17.08
C PRO A 117 9.76 14.68 18.01
N ARG A 118 10.88 15.27 17.58
CA ARG A 118 12.09 15.44 18.41
C ARG A 118 12.05 16.70 19.26
N ASN A 119 11.30 17.72 18.81
CA ASN A 119 11.38 19.08 19.33
C ASN A 119 10.03 19.59 19.84
N ASP A 120 8.94 19.24 19.16
CA ASP A 120 7.63 19.82 19.38
C ASP A 120 6.88 19.19 20.55
N GLU A 121 5.96 19.96 21.13
CA GLU A 121 5.07 19.52 22.20
C GLU A 121 3.67 19.17 21.68
N LEU A 122 3.07 18.18 22.30
CA LEU A 122 1.68 17.78 22.13
C LEU A 122 0.88 18.17 23.38
N THR A 123 -0.43 18.35 23.20
CA THR A 123 -1.36 18.58 24.31
C THR A 123 -1.99 17.24 24.71
N ALA A 124 -1.88 16.89 25.99
CA ALA A 124 -2.54 15.73 26.58
C ALA A 124 -4.04 15.99 26.80
N ALA A 125 -4.80 14.94 27.13
CA ALA A 125 -6.24 15.07 27.39
C ALA A 125 -6.58 15.95 28.60
N ASP A 126 -5.67 16.06 29.57
CA ASP A 126 -5.77 16.93 30.74
C ASP A 126 -5.31 18.39 30.47
N GLY A 127 -4.93 18.71 29.23
CA GLY A 127 -4.42 20.02 28.83
C GLY A 127 -2.92 20.23 29.08
N SER A 128 -2.24 19.31 29.76
CA SER A 128 -0.79 19.40 29.97
C SER A 128 0.00 19.22 28.67
N LYS A 129 1.22 19.77 28.62
CA LYS A 129 2.13 19.61 27.49
C LYS A 129 3.06 18.42 27.70
N PHE A 130 3.35 17.69 26.63
CA PHE A 130 4.33 16.61 26.64
C PHE A 130 5.07 16.49 25.30
N LYS A 131 6.29 15.98 25.35
CA LYS A 131 7.08 15.62 24.15
C LYS A 131 7.13 14.10 24.00
N LEU A 132 7.20 13.64 22.75
CA LEU A 132 7.47 12.24 22.48
C LEU A 132 8.93 11.94 22.84
N LYS A 133 9.15 10.82 23.52
CA LYS A 133 10.48 10.26 23.73
C LYS A 133 10.87 9.38 22.54
N PRO A 134 12.18 9.25 22.24
CA PRO A 134 12.63 8.30 21.24
C PRO A 134 12.03 6.91 21.48
N PRO A 135 11.50 6.24 20.43
CA PRO A 135 10.79 4.99 20.61
C PRO A 135 11.74 3.86 20.96
N VAL A 136 11.30 3.02 21.88
CA VAL A 136 11.99 1.79 22.26
C VAL A 136 11.33 0.63 21.53
N GLY A 137 12.13 -0.31 21.02
CA GLY A 137 11.61 -1.50 20.37
C GLY A 137 12.55 -2.68 20.51
N GLU A 138 11.96 -3.86 20.44
CA GLU A 138 12.70 -5.12 20.41
C GLU A 138 12.97 -5.52 18.96
N ALA A 139 14.17 -6.04 18.69
CA ALA A 139 14.55 -6.54 17.37
C ALA A 139 13.79 -7.84 17.02
N LEU A 140 13.63 -8.72 18.01
CA LEU A 140 12.92 -10.00 17.91
C LEU A 140 12.01 -10.18 19.14
N PRO A 141 10.87 -10.87 19.00
CA PRO A 141 9.98 -11.14 20.13
C PRO A 141 10.65 -12.05 21.17
N LYS A 142 10.69 -11.63 22.43
CA LYS A 142 11.32 -12.38 23.54
C LYS A 142 10.79 -13.80 23.71
N LYS A 143 9.50 -14.02 23.43
CA LYS A 143 8.84 -15.34 23.52
C LYS A 143 8.93 -16.14 22.21
N GLY A 144 9.71 -15.68 21.24
CA GLY A 144 9.72 -16.22 19.89
C GLY A 144 8.47 -15.83 19.09
N TYR A 145 8.43 -16.26 17.83
CA TYR A 145 7.30 -16.02 16.95
C TYR A 145 6.16 -16.99 17.21
N ASP A 146 4.94 -16.47 17.21
CA ASP A 146 3.72 -17.28 17.13
C ASP A 146 3.48 -17.66 15.66
N ARG A 147 3.34 -18.95 15.38
CA ARG A 147 3.14 -19.44 14.00
C ARG A 147 1.81 -18.96 13.40
N GLY A 148 0.82 -18.67 14.24
CA GLY A 148 -0.54 -18.35 13.81
C GLY A 148 -1.21 -19.55 13.14
N GLU A 149 -2.18 -19.25 12.29
CA GLU A 149 -2.89 -20.26 11.49
C GLU A 149 -1.97 -20.86 10.42
N ASP A 150 -2.05 -22.18 10.22
CA ASP A 150 -1.37 -22.83 9.10
C ASP A 150 -2.12 -22.52 7.80
N THR A 151 -1.58 -21.58 7.04
CA THR A 151 -2.14 -21.18 5.73
C THR A 151 -1.45 -21.87 4.57
N TYR A 152 -0.48 -22.74 4.81
CA TYR A 152 0.28 -23.38 3.75
C TYR A 152 -0.42 -24.66 3.29
N GLN A 153 -0.51 -24.83 1.97
CA GLN A 153 -1.00 -26.05 1.35
C GLN A 153 0.12 -26.65 0.53
N GLU A 154 0.55 -27.84 0.89
CA GLU A 154 1.54 -28.60 0.12
C GLU A 154 0.98 -29.00 -1.24
N SER A 155 1.87 -29.11 -2.23
CA SER A 155 1.51 -29.65 -3.54
C SER A 155 1.11 -31.12 -3.40
N SER A 156 -0.08 -31.46 -3.92
CA SER A 156 -0.50 -32.86 -4.10
C SER A 156 0.31 -33.60 -5.17
N MET A 157 1.14 -32.89 -5.94
CA MET A 157 1.90 -33.39 -7.11
C MET A 157 1.02 -34.14 -8.14
N SER A 158 -0.29 -33.96 -8.06
CA SER A 158 -1.31 -34.67 -8.82
C SER A 158 -2.57 -33.79 -8.90
N GLY A 159 -3.32 -33.92 -9.99
CA GLY A 159 -4.53 -33.13 -10.23
C GLY A 159 -4.60 -32.59 -11.65
N GLU A 160 -5.76 -32.07 -12.01
CA GLU A 160 -6.01 -31.43 -13.30
C GLU A 160 -6.29 -29.94 -13.08
N VAL A 161 -5.63 -29.07 -13.85
CA VAL A 161 -5.89 -27.63 -13.84
C VAL A 161 -6.78 -27.29 -15.03
N GLN A 162 -8.03 -26.97 -14.76
CA GLN A 162 -9.01 -26.59 -15.78
C GLN A 162 -9.22 -25.08 -15.78
N VAL A 163 -9.23 -24.48 -16.98
CA VAL A 163 -9.56 -23.06 -17.18
C VAL A 163 -10.83 -22.98 -18.01
N ASP A 164 -11.89 -22.45 -17.42
CA ASP A 164 -13.16 -22.22 -18.13
C ASP A 164 -12.93 -21.26 -19.31
N PRO A 165 -13.23 -21.66 -20.56
CA PRO A 165 -13.07 -20.82 -21.75
C PRO A 165 -13.87 -19.51 -21.71
N SER A 166 -14.93 -19.43 -20.90
CA SER A 166 -15.76 -18.24 -20.70
C SER A 166 -15.32 -17.35 -19.54
N SER A 167 -14.29 -17.77 -18.80
CA SER A 167 -13.79 -17.06 -17.62
C SER A 167 -13.34 -15.64 -17.97
N GLN A 168 -13.82 -14.68 -17.18
CA GLN A 168 -13.37 -13.29 -17.28
C GLN A 168 -12.10 -13.01 -16.44
N ARG A 169 -11.57 -14.04 -15.76
CA ARG A 169 -10.45 -13.91 -14.80
C ARG A 169 -9.18 -14.61 -15.27
N LEU A 170 -9.34 -15.76 -15.91
CA LEU A 170 -8.27 -16.65 -16.35
C LEU A 170 -8.44 -16.95 -17.83
N GLN A 171 -7.35 -16.89 -18.60
CA GLN A 171 -7.34 -17.17 -20.03
C GLN A 171 -6.08 -17.99 -20.35
N LEU A 172 -6.23 -19.09 -21.10
CA LEU A 172 -5.07 -19.79 -21.64
C LEU A 172 -4.35 -18.88 -22.64
N LEU A 173 -3.02 -18.79 -22.52
CA LEU A 173 -2.21 -18.00 -23.43
C LEU A 173 -2.17 -18.64 -24.81
N LYS A 174 -2.35 -17.81 -25.84
CA LYS A 174 -2.05 -18.19 -27.22
C LYS A 174 -0.59 -17.82 -27.52
N PRO A 175 0.19 -18.70 -28.18
CA PRO A 175 1.52 -18.35 -28.64
C PRO A 175 1.46 -17.09 -29.51
N PHE A 176 2.37 -16.14 -29.26
CA PHE A 176 2.55 -15.01 -30.17
C PHE A 176 3.16 -15.48 -31.50
N ASN A 177 2.95 -14.67 -32.54
CA ASN A 177 3.57 -14.92 -33.84
C ASN A 177 5.09 -14.96 -33.70
N LYS A 178 5.72 -15.93 -34.38
CA LYS A 178 7.18 -15.98 -34.51
C LYS A 178 7.64 -14.78 -35.35
N TRP A 179 8.85 -14.30 -35.09
CA TRP A 179 9.51 -13.35 -35.99
C TRP A 179 9.59 -13.91 -37.41
N ASP A 180 9.28 -13.07 -38.40
CA ASP A 180 9.16 -13.43 -39.81
C ASP A 180 10.49 -13.35 -40.59
N GLY A 181 11.58 -12.95 -39.92
CA GLY A 181 12.91 -12.84 -40.50
C GLY A 181 13.17 -11.53 -41.23
N LYS A 182 12.22 -10.58 -41.22
CA LYS A 182 12.33 -9.29 -41.92
C LYS A 182 12.55 -8.14 -40.96
N ASP A 183 12.99 -7.02 -41.51
CA ASP A 183 13.08 -5.74 -40.81
C ASP A 183 11.69 -5.14 -40.58
N LEU A 184 11.55 -4.34 -39.51
CA LEU A 184 10.32 -3.63 -39.16
C LEU A 184 10.31 -2.24 -39.81
N GLU A 185 9.92 -2.17 -41.07
CA GLU A 185 9.84 -0.94 -41.87
C GLU A 185 8.49 -0.21 -41.65
N ASP A 186 8.48 1.12 -41.76
CA ASP A 186 7.27 1.97 -41.69
C ASP A 186 6.38 1.77 -40.44
N MET A 187 6.99 1.54 -39.28
CA MET A 187 6.27 1.34 -38.02
C MET A 187 5.56 2.60 -37.53
N VAL A 188 4.29 2.41 -37.12
CA VAL A 188 3.48 3.48 -36.52
C VAL A 188 3.92 3.73 -35.09
N ILE A 189 4.17 5.00 -34.77
CA ILE A 189 4.38 5.43 -33.38
C ILE A 189 3.02 5.46 -32.68
N LEU A 190 2.76 4.49 -31.81
CA LEU A 190 1.52 4.42 -31.02
C LEU A 190 1.38 5.60 -30.05
N ILE A 191 2.46 5.90 -29.30
CA ILE A 191 2.51 7.04 -28.38
C ILE A 191 3.96 7.49 -28.20
N LYS A 192 4.20 8.80 -28.25
CA LYS A 192 5.45 9.41 -27.81
C LYS A 192 5.30 9.84 -26.36
N VAL A 193 5.89 9.09 -25.43
CA VAL A 193 5.74 9.38 -23.99
C VAL A 193 6.62 10.55 -23.58
N LYS A 194 6.04 11.51 -22.83
CA LYS A 194 6.76 12.65 -22.26
C LYS A 194 7.19 12.37 -20.81
N GLY A 195 8.49 12.44 -20.56
CA GLY A 195 9.03 12.38 -19.21
C GLY A 195 8.96 10.97 -18.60
N LYS A 196 8.57 10.90 -17.32
CA LYS A 196 8.63 9.65 -16.54
C LYS A 196 7.53 8.67 -16.98
N CYS A 197 7.94 7.44 -17.29
CA CYS A 197 7.05 6.32 -17.59
C CYS A 197 7.46 5.10 -16.76
N THR A 198 6.66 4.74 -15.75
CA THR A 198 6.88 3.54 -14.92
C THR A 198 5.96 2.41 -15.37
N THR A 199 6.15 1.19 -14.87
CA THR A 199 5.24 0.07 -15.18
C THR A 199 3.79 0.32 -14.76
N ASP A 200 3.53 1.14 -13.73
CA ASP A 200 2.17 1.60 -13.39
C ASP A 200 1.56 2.53 -14.45
N HIS A 201 2.39 3.20 -15.27
CA HIS A 201 1.92 4.00 -16.42
C HIS A 201 1.60 3.13 -17.63
N ILE A 202 2.33 2.01 -17.78
CA ILE A 202 2.18 1.05 -18.88
C ILE A 202 1.02 0.09 -18.62
N SER A 203 0.90 -0.44 -17.40
CA SER A 203 -0.17 -1.34 -16.99
C SER A 203 -0.46 -1.14 -15.50
N ALA A 204 -1.49 -0.35 -15.24
CA ALA A 204 -1.89 0.02 -13.89
C ALA A 204 -2.29 -1.20 -13.03
N ALA A 205 -2.11 -1.09 -11.72
CA ALA A 205 -2.58 -2.07 -10.73
C ALA A 205 -4.03 -1.76 -10.29
N GLY A 206 -4.32 -1.73 -8.99
CA GLY A 206 -5.64 -1.42 -8.45
C GLY A 206 -6.75 -2.31 -9.05
N PRO A 207 -7.80 -1.73 -9.69
CA PRO A 207 -8.93 -2.50 -10.21
C PRO A 207 -8.55 -3.48 -11.32
N TRP A 208 -7.42 -3.27 -12.00
CA TRP A 208 -6.94 -4.15 -13.07
C TRP A 208 -6.36 -5.48 -12.58
N LEU A 209 -6.05 -5.58 -11.28
CA LEU A 209 -5.52 -6.82 -10.70
C LEU A 209 -6.49 -8.00 -10.84
N LYS A 210 -7.79 -7.74 -10.98
CA LYS A 210 -8.77 -8.80 -11.26
C LYS A 210 -8.50 -9.49 -12.61
N TYR A 211 -7.87 -8.84 -13.58
CA TYR A 211 -7.60 -9.40 -14.90
C TYR A 211 -6.17 -9.92 -15.08
N ARG A 212 -5.38 -10.07 -14.01
CA ARG A 212 -3.97 -10.51 -14.11
C ARG A 212 -3.75 -11.88 -14.75
N GLY A 213 -4.76 -12.75 -14.75
CA GLY A 213 -4.71 -14.04 -15.44
C GLY A 213 -5.37 -14.05 -16.82
N HIS A 214 -5.82 -12.89 -17.33
CA HIS A 214 -6.54 -12.77 -18.59
C HIS A 214 -5.90 -11.67 -19.45
N LEU A 215 -5.12 -12.08 -20.45
CA LEU A 215 -4.25 -11.15 -21.21
C LEU A 215 -5.06 -10.12 -21.99
N ASP A 216 -6.13 -10.53 -22.68
CA ASP A 216 -6.92 -9.59 -23.49
C ASP A 216 -7.62 -8.54 -22.61
N ASN A 217 -8.20 -8.96 -21.48
CA ASN A 217 -8.88 -8.06 -20.55
C ASN A 217 -7.91 -7.06 -19.88
N ILE A 218 -6.72 -7.50 -19.45
CA ILE A 218 -5.75 -6.58 -18.82
C ILE A 218 -5.12 -5.62 -19.84
N SER A 219 -5.00 -6.02 -21.11
CA SER A 219 -4.41 -5.19 -22.18
C SER A 219 -5.20 -3.91 -22.47
N ASN A 220 -6.48 -3.85 -22.06
CA ASN A 220 -7.29 -2.62 -22.11
C ASN A 220 -6.72 -1.46 -21.26
N ASN A 221 -5.69 -1.71 -20.44
CA ASN A 221 -5.02 -0.69 -19.65
C ASN A 221 -3.65 -0.25 -20.18
N LEU A 222 -3.25 -0.74 -21.37
CA LEU A 222 -1.96 -0.44 -21.98
C LEU A 222 -1.77 1.08 -22.15
N PHE A 223 -0.73 1.62 -21.52
CA PHE A 223 -0.36 3.04 -21.52
C PHE A 223 -1.47 4.01 -21.06
N LEU A 224 -2.48 3.52 -20.34
CA LEU A 224 -3.65 4.32 -19.94
C LEU A 224 -3.27 5.61 -19.20
N THR A 225 -2.22 5.57 -18.38
CA THR A 225 -1.80 6.73 -17.57
C THR A 225 -0.46 7.31 -18.01
N ALA A 226 0.08 6.90 -19.16
CA ALA A 226 1.25 7.54 -19.76
C ALA A 226 0.87 8.91 -20.35
N VAL A 227 1.75 9.91 -20.21
CA VAL A 227 1.52 11.26 -20.73
C VAL A 227 1.99 11.34 -22.18
N ASN A 228 1.07 11.67 -23.09
CA ASN A 228 1.37 11.87 -24.51
C ASN A 228 2.10 13.21 -24.70
N ALA A 229 3.25 13.20 -25.38
CA ALA A 229 4.06 14.37 -25.65
C ALA A 229 3.42 15.39 -26.58
N GLU A 230 2.47 14.95 -27.42
CA GLU A 230 1.79 15.81 -28.39
C GLU A 230 0.78 16.75 -27.73
N ASN A 231 -0.04 16.24 -26.81
CA ASN A 231 -1.12 17.00 -26.17
C ASN A 231 -0.90 17.26 -24.67
N GLY A 232 0.09 16.60 -24.04
CA GLY A 232 0.37 16.73 -22.61
C GLY A 232 -0.66 16.04 -21.69
N GLU A 233 -1.54 15.20 -22.23
CA GLU A 233 -2.58 14.51 -21.47
C GLU A 233 -2.29 13.01 -21.29
N MET A 234 -2.94 12.37 -20.30
CA MET A 234 -3.05 10.91 -20.22
C MET A 234 -4.19 10.42 -21.12
N ASN A 235 -4.18 9.14 -21.50
CA ASN A 235 -5.31 8.54 -22.23
C ASN A 235 -6.59 8.60 -21.37
N LYS A 236 -7.67 9.09 -21.96
CA LYS A 236 -9.02 9.18 -21.36
C LYS A 236 -9.90 8.06 -21.85
#